data_AF-A0A6B0Z080-F1
#
_entry.id   AF-A0A6B0Z080-F1
#
_cell.length_a   1.000
_cell.length_b   1.000
_cell.length_c   1.000
_cell.angle_alpha   90.00
_cell.angle_beta   90.00
_cell.angle_gamma   90.00
#
_symmetry.space_group_name_H-M   'P 1'
#
loop_
_entity.id
_entity.type
_entity.pdbx_description
1 polymer ?
#
loop_
_entity_poly.entity_id
_entity_poly.type
_entity_poly.pdbx_seq_one_letter_code
_entity_poly.pdbx_strand_id
1 'polypeptide(L)'
;MSTDTTLFAHIAHSKLKSQIEDTAVEALGYVLSQSPVARRTLADLLKVEDFDVGSIYRVETWEPDKKGAIPDLVCFDDRNSKHVLIEVKFWANLTKNQPNQYLKQLQDDREDLPAALLFIAPKARQDSLWRELIELAEKDFKVNAISEADPVRSALIGGKLHLLKLISWAYLLECLAKAARDENERDTEADIQQLRGLTNSMDGDAFLPMRSKDLASESAQQMLDVAELVDDATYHAKRAGWVDTDGLIAAPSETGYGRYIRVGGVDTWFGLHFGAWAKHSDTPLWVSFWDGYREQLEQANLLLNEKTWINKRACFPITLPDSKNYHQVLDSVVNSLGELAKRFDPSVSKTADRIDSDFYREWRQQKQGPDFAERMLGVRRIVDDATNRANSKGWISLDRMIVKPRREGYGRFIRIGGVKAWLGIHFDAWAQHRDTPLWLVSDHPEKQRLAKVTDTGHEVHWRHCIPIDVPATVEHDKVLDSVVADLKSIAEKLMASHT
;
A
#
# COMPACT_ATOMS: atom_id res chain seq x y z
N MET A 1 -3.26 -15.01 21.50
CA MET A 1 -3.44 -13.56 21.28
C MET A 1 -3.25 -13.31 19.80
N SER A 2 -4.19 -12.63 19.16
CA SER A 2 -4.01 -12.13 17.78
C SER A 2 -2.76 -11.24 17.76
N THR A 3 -1.81 -11.54 16.88
CA THR A 3 -0.51 -10.85 16.75
C THR A 3 -0.61 -9.48 16.07
N ASP A 4 -1.81 -9.04 15.70
CA ASP A 4 -1.97 -8.12 14.59
C ASP A 4 -2.16 -6.65 15.00
N THR A 5 -2.01 -6.30 16.28
CA THR A 5 -1.90 -4.88 16.68
C THR A 5 -1.17 -4.72 18.02
N THR A 6 0.03 -4.14 18.01
CA THR A 6 0.69 -3.68 19.24
C THR A 6 0.23 -2.26 19.59
N LEU A 7 0.34 -1.87 20.87
CA LEU A 7 0.04 -0.50 21.29
C LEU A 7 0.87 0.51 20.47
N PHE A 8 2.14 0.19 20.24
CA PHE A 8 3.03 1.04 19.47
C PHE A 8 2.58 1.19 18.00
N ALA A 9 2.20 0.09 17.34
CA ALA A 9 1.64 0.15 15.99
C ALA A 9 0.36 0.99 15.94
N HIS A 10 -0.55 0.82 16.92
CA HIS A 10 -1.79 1.57 16.99
C HIS A 10 -1.54 3.09 17.13
N ILE A 11 -0.64 3.49 18.02
CA ILE A 11 -0.30 4.91 18.23
C ILE A 11 0.40 5.48 17.02
N ALA A 12 1.40 4.80 16.47
CA ALA A 12 2.15 5.27 15.32
C ALA A 12 1.24 5.51 14.10
N HIS A 13 0.35 4.56 13.79
CA HIS A 13 -0.60 4.70 12.68
C HIS A 13 -1.68 5.75 12.92
N SER A 14 -2.10 5.98 14.17
CA SER A 14 -3.16 6.95 14.45
C SER A 14 -2.65 8.39 14.61
N LYS A 15 -1.40 8.57 15.07
CA LYS A 15 -0.86 9.86 15.51
C LYS A 15 0.41 10.29 14.77
N LEU A 16 1.20 9.38 14.21
CA LEU A 16 2.55 9.62 13.68
C LEU A 16 2.72 9.19 12.22
N LYS A 17 1.64 9.14 11.43
CA LYS A 17 1.66 8.61 10.05
C LYS A 17 2.80 9.12 9.16
N SER A 18 3.14 10.41 9.26
CA SER A 18 4.19 11.03 8.43
C SER A 18 5.62 10.78 8.94
N GLN A 19 5.79 10.16 10.10
CA GLN A 19 7.08 9.90 10.77
C GLN A 19 7.21 8.43 11.17
N ILE A 20 6.42 7.55 10.56
CA ILE A 20 6.34 6.15 10.97
C ILE A 20 7.66 5.39 10.72
N GLU A 21 8.39 5.75 9.65
CA GLU A 21 9.73 5.24 9.36
C GLU A 21 10.73 5.73 10.41
N ASP A 22 10.80 7.04 10.67
CA ASP A 22 11.64 7.64 11.72
C ASP A 22 11.37 7.00 13.09
N THR A 23 10.09 6.74 13.39
CA THR A 23 9.66 6.09 14.64
C THR A 23 10.20 4.66 14.76
N ALA A 24 10.23 3.90 13.65
CA ALA A 24 10.79 2.55 13.64
C ALA A 24 12.31 2.55 13.79
N VAL A 25 13.00 3.54 13.16
CA VAL A 25 14.45 3.75 13.31
C VAL A 25 14.80 4.07 14.76
N GLU A 26 14.14 5.04 15.37
CA GLU A 26 14.40 5.44 16.76
C GLU A 26 14.13 4.31 17.75
N ALA A 27 13.06 3.53 17.52
CA ALA A 27 12.76 2.37 18.35
C ALA A 27 13.84 1.27 18.24
N LEU A 28 14.36 1.02 17.04
CA LEU A 28 15.49 0.09 16.87
C LEU A 28 16.76 0.62 17.56
N GLY A 29 17.06 1.91 17.38
CA GLY A 29 18.18 2.58 18.03
C GLY A 29 18.08 2.51 19.56
N TYR A 30 16.88 2.68 20.11
CA TYR A 30 16.60 2.55 21.54
C TYR A 30 16.87 1.11 22.05
N VAL A 31 16.30 0.09 21.39
CA VAL A 31 16.52 -1.32 21.76
C VAL A 31 18.01 -1.66 21.77
N LEU A 32 18.73 -1.28 20.71
CA LEU A 32 20.17 -1.54 20.60
C LEU A 32 20.98 -0.73 21.62
N SER A 33 20.54 0.46 22.00
CA SER A 33 21.21 1.28 23.03
C SER A 33 21.06 0.69 24.42
N GLN A 34 19.89 0.16 24.76
CA GLN A 34 19.61 -0.35 26.10
C GLN A 34 20.15 -1.76 26.36
N SER A 35 20.22 -2.62 25.34
CA SER A 35 20.53 -4.04 25.53
C SER A 35 21.92 -4.45 24.99
N PRO A 36 22.88 -4.84 25.87
CA PRO A 36 24.12 -5.48 25.44
C PRO A 36 23.88 -6.81 24.71
N VAL A 37 22.82 -7.55 25.07
CA VAL A 37 22.42 -8.79 24.38
C VAL A 37 22.03 -8.49 22.93
N ALA A 38 21.24 -7.44 22.70
CA ALA A 38 20.86 -7.02 21.36
C ALA A 38 22.07 -6.59 20.52
N ARG A 39 23.01 -5.82 21.10
CA ARG A 39 24.26 -5.42 20.41
C ARG A 39 25.15 -6.61 20.07
N ARG A 40 25.34 -7.57 20.98
CA ARG A 40 26.08 -8.81 20.70
C ARG A 40 25.43 -9.60 19.56
N THR A 41 24.12 -9.75 19.61
CA THR A 41 23.35 -10.46 18.57
C THR A 41 23.47 -9.77 17.21
N LEU A 42 23.41 -8.43 17.17
CA LEU A 42 23.63 -7.67 15.95
C LEU A 42 25.05 -7.88 15.39
N ALA A 43 26.08 -7.86 16.25
CA ALA A 43 27.45 -8.15 15.83
C ALA A 43 27.60 -9.58 15.28
N ASP A 44 26.99 -10.57 15.94
CA ASP A 44 26.99 -11.96 15.48
C ASP A 44 26.28 -12.12 14.12
N LEU A 45 25.18 -11.39 13.93
CA LEU A 45 24.48 -11.33 12.64
C LEU A 45 25.33 -10.71 11.53
N LEU A 46 26.39 -9.96 11.83
CA LEU A 46 27.29 -9.36 10.84
C LEU A 46 28.48 -10.26 10.49
N LYS A 47 28.72 -11.34 11.23
CA LYS A 47 29.78 -12.30 10.92
C LYS A 47 29.51 -13.03 9.59
N VAL A 48 30.53 -13.13 8.75
CA VAL A 48 30.48 -13.87 7.48
C VAL A 48 31.86 -14.46 7.22
N GLU A 49 31.98 -15.79 7.18
CA GLU A 49 33.27 -16.47 7.00
C GLU A 49 34.34 -15.95 7.98
N ASP A 50 35.42 -15.37 7.48
CA ASP A 50 36.52 -14.79 8.27
C ASP A 50 36.29 -13.32 8.65
N PHE A 51 35.18 -12.70 8.20
CA PHE A 51 34.84 -11.31 8.53
C PHE A 51 34.10 -11.22 9.88
N ASP A 52 34.59 -10.34 10.75
CA ASP A 52 34.00 -10.03 12.05
C ASP A 52 34.18 -8.54 12.37
N VAL A 53 33.09 -7.82 12.64
CA VAL A 53 33.14 -6.42 13.07
C VAL A 53 33.64 -6.25 14.51
N GLY A 54 33.67 -7.33 15.29
CA GLY A 54 33.97 -7.29 16.71
C GLY A 54 32.77 -6.85 17.55
N SER A 55 33.01 -6.15 18.65
CA SER A 55 31.96 -5.73 19.58
C SER A 55 31.35 -4.38 19.20
N ILE A 56 30.02 -4.31 19.27
CA ILE A 56 29.28 -3.05 19.20
C ILE A 56 29.09 -2.52 20.63
N TYR A 57 29.80 -1.43 20.95
CA TYR A 57 29.78 -0.83 22.28
C TYR A 57 28.59 0.12 22.46
N ARG A 58 28.34 0.96 21.44
CA ARG A 58 27.35 2.05 21.48
C ARG A 58 26.66 2.19 20.13
N VAL A 59 25.38 2.57 20.15
CA VAL A 59 24.56 2.83 18.95
C VAL A 59 23.92 4.20 19.12
N GLU A 60 23.87 4.99 18.05
CA GLU A 60 23.24 6.31 18.03
C GLU A 60 22.44 6.50 16.75
N THR A 61 21.29 7.17 16.84
CA THR A 61 20.64 7.80 15.69
C THR A 61 21.49 9.01 15.28
N TRP A 62 21.88 9.11 14.02
CA TRP A 62 22.85 10.13 13.60
C TRP A 62 22.14 11.42 13.15
N GLU A 63 22.28 12.49 13.93
CA GLU A 63 21.88 13.85 13.53
C GLU A 63 23.07 14.64 12.94
N PRO A 64 22.84 15.50 11.93
CA PRO A 64 23.92 16.08 11.12
C PRO A 64 24.75 17.19 11.78
N ASP A 65 26.05 17.14 11.55
CA ASP A 65 26.98 18.29 11.53
C ASP A 65 27.37 18.68 10.09
N LYS A 66 26.38 18.99 9.25
CA LYS A 66 26.54 19.68 7.94
C LYS A 66 27.73 19.20 7.06
N LYS A 67 27.52 18.12 6.28
CA LYS A 67 28.01 17.86 4.88
C LYS A 67 28.32 16.36 4.63
N GLY A 68 27.41 15.46 4.96
CA GLY A 68 27.55 14.03 4.64
C GLY A 68 26.22 13.39 4.29
N ALA A 69 26.27 12.23 3.66
CA ALA A 69 25.16 11.28 3.69
C ALA A 69 25.00 10.77 5.12
N ILE A 70 23.77 10.62 5.58
CA ILE A 70 23.46 10.34 6.98
C ILE A 70 22.81 8.95 7.03
N PRO A 71 23.52 7.93 7.53
CA PRO A 71 22.88 6.66 7.83
C PRO A 71 21.91 6.83 9.00
N ASP A 72 20.88 5.99 9.05
CA ASP A 72 19.84 6.06 10.08
C ASP A 72 20.41 5.77 11.48
N LEU A 73 21.26 4.74 11.61
CA LEU A 73 21.96 4.44 12.86
C LEU A 73 23.46 4.23 12.62
N VAL A 74 24.26 4.60 13.63
CA VAL A 74 25.71 4.41 13.65
C VAL A 74 26.10 3.62 14.88
N CYS A 75 26.90 2.58 14.70
CA CYS A 75 27.48 1.78 15.78
C CYS A 75 28.97 2.08 15.95
N PHE A 76 29.38 2.14 17.22
CA PHE A 76 30.73 2.45 17.66
C PHE A 76 31.37 1.27 18.40
N ASP A 77 32.68 1.14 18.29
CA ASP A 77 33.46 0.21 19.11
C ASP A 77 33.78 0.80 20.49
N ASP A 78 34.51 0.04 21.28
CA ASP A 78 35.01 0.42 22.61
C ASP A 78 35.99 1.62 22.58
N ARG A 79 36.52 1.97 21.39
CA ARG A 79 37.36 3.15 21.15
C ARG A 79 36.56 4.33 20.60
N ASN A 80 35.24 4.22 20.59
CA ASN A 80 34.32 5.22 20.05
C ASN A 80 34.53 5.53 18.55
N SER A 81 35.05 4.57 17.79
CA SER A 81 35.22 4.65 16.34
C SER A 81 34.02 4.03 15.64
N LYS A 82 33.50 4.70 14.60
CA LYS A 82 32.39 4.22 13.78
C LYS A 82 32.82 2.97 13.01
N HIS A 83 32.01 1.91 13.05
CA HIS A 83 32.35 0.69 12.30
C HIS A 83 31.15 -0.13 11.82
N VAL A 84 29.92 0.18 12.24
CA VAL A 84 28.72 -0.28 11.54
C VAL A 84 27.86 0.93 11.21
N LEU A 85 27.47 1.04 9.95
CA LEU A 85 26.42 1.97 9.52
C LEU A 85 25.17 1.13 9.21
N ILE A 86 24.01 1.58 9.69
CA ILE A 86 22.73 0.91 9.45
C ILE A 86 21.82 1.87 8.70
N GLU A 87 21.26 1.39 7.61
CA GLU A 87 20.24 2.09 6.82
C GLU A 87 18.97 1.25 6.78
N VAL A 88 17.86 1.84 7.20
CA VAL A 88 16.53 1.25 7.14
C VAL A 88 15.85 1.67 5.84
N LYS A 89 15.24 0.71 5.16
CA LYS A 89 14.54 0.92 3.90
C LYS A 89 13.21 0.18 3.90
N PHE A 90 12.12 0.89 4.14
CA PHE A 90 10.77 0.34 3.91
C PHE A 90 10.46 0.31 2.42
N TRP A 91 9.93 1.39 1.84
CA TRP A 91 9.54 1.43 0.42
C TRP A 91 10.25 2.50 -0.41
N ALA A 92 10.89 3.49 0.23
CA ALA A 92 11.61 4.57 -0.43
C ALA A 92 12.93 4.12 -1.09
N ASN A 93 13.23 4.62 -2.28
CA ASN A 93 14.42 4.39 -3.10
C ASN A 93 15.72 4.64 -2.33
N LEU A 94 16.80 4.04 -2.84
CA LEU A 94 18.13 4.46 -2.46
C LEU A 94 18.35 5.92 -2.88
N THR A 95 18.92 6.71 -1.99
CA THR A 95 19.34 8.06 -2.35
C THR A 95 20.58 7.99 -3.24
N LYS A 96 20.89 9.06 -3.98
CA LYS A 96 22.12 9.15 -4.78
C LYS A 96 23.42 8.93 -4.00
N ASN A 97 23.35 9.03 -2.68
CA ASN A 97 24.47 8.83 -1.78
C ASN A 97 24.61 7.36 -1.32
N GLN A 98 23.61 6.52 -1.59
CA GLN A 98 23.55 5.14 -1.16
C GLN A 98 23.86 4.18 -2.31
N PRO A 99 24.49 3.02 -2.03
CA PRO A 99 25.23 2.70 -0.80
C PRO A 99 26.63 3.32 -0.79
N ASN A 100 27.11 3.85 -1.93
CA ASN A 100 28.53 4.06 -2.17
C ASN A 100 29.17 5.14 -1.29
N GLN A 101 28.45 6.21 -0.94
CA GLN A 101 29.01 7.22 -0.05
C GLN A 101 29.23 6.68 1.36
N TYR A 102 28.36 5.79 1.85
CA TYR A 102 28.53 5.12 3.13
C TYR A 102 29.69 4.13 3.12
N LEU A 103 29.82 3.33 2.04
CA LEU A 103 30.94 2.42 1.87
C LEU A 103 32.27 3.18 1.83
N LYS A 104 32.31 4.32 1.13
CA LYS A 104 33.48 5.19 1.11
C LYS A 104 33.78 5.76 2.50
N GLN A 105 32.77 6.22 3.22
CA GLN A 105 32.94 6.70 4.58
C GLN A 105 33.54 5.61 5.50
N LEU A 106 33.06 4.37 5.40
CA LEU A 106 33.63 3.25 6.15
C LEU A 106 35.08 2.97 5.78
N GLN A 107 35.45 3.04 4.50
CA GLN A 107 36.84 2.89 4.07
C GLN A 107 37.73 4.02 4.57
N ASP A 108 37.26 5.27 4.50
CA ASP A 108 38.00 6.44 4.95
C ASP A 108 38.18 6.42 6.49
N ASP A 109 37.16 6.01 7.25
CA ASP A 109 37.20 5.94 8.72
C ASP A 109 37.95 4.68 9.22
N ARG A 110 37.99 3.58 8.44
CA ARG A 110 38.42 2.23 8.84
C ARG A 110 39.13 1.46 7.71
N GLU A 111 40.16 2.04 7.10
CA GLU A 111 40.84 1.45 5.92
C GLU A 111 41.34 0.01 6.17
N ASP A 112 42.02 -0.21 7.29
CA ASP A 112 42.64 -1.51 7.65
C ASP A 112 41.85 -2.29 8.73
N LEU A 113 40.59 -1.94 8.98
CA LEU A 113 39.79 -2.55 10.05
C LEU A 113 38.43 -3.03 9.53
N PRO A 114 37.90 -4.15 10.06
CA PRO A 114 36.55 -4.59 9.75
C PRO A 114 35.50 -3.51 10.01
N ALA A 115 34.66 -3.27 9.00
CA ALA A 115 33.48 -2.42 9.13
C ALA A 115 32.33 -2.91 8.23
N ALA A 116 31.08 -2.61 8.61
CA ALA A 116 29.90 -3.11 7.91
C ALA A 116 28.89 -2.00 7.59
N LEU A 117 28.28 -2.09 6.40
CA LEU A 117 27.08 -1.37 6.03
C LEU A 117 25.92 -2.36 6.00
N LEU A 118 24.96 -2.18 6.91
CA LEU A 118 23.79 -3.03 7.06
C LEU A 118 22.54 -2.31 6.55
N PHE A 119 21.86 -2.90 5.56
CA PHE A 119 20.52 -2.52 5.18
C PHE A 119 19.49 -3.40 5.89
N ILE A 120 18.41 -2.79 6.36
CA ILE A 120 17.25 -3.48 6.94
C ILE A 120 16.02 -3.11 6.13
N ALA A 121 15.30 -4.09 5.60
CA ALA A 121 14.13 -3.85 4.75
C ALA A 121 12.98 -4.84 5.00
N PRO A 122 11.75 -4.55 4.53
CA PRO A 122 10.68 -5.53 4.41
C PRO A 122 11.16 -6.75 3.63
N LYS A 123 10.67 -7.94 4.02
CA LYS A 123 11.03 -9.19 3.33
C LYS A 123 10.74 -9.12 1.83
N ALA A 124 9.59 -8.55 1.47
CA ALA A 124 9.13 -8.41 0.10
C ALA A 124 10.03 -7.52 -0.78
N ARG A 125 10.87 -6.66 -0.17
CA ARG A 125 11.75 -5.74 -0.89
C ARG A 125 13.19 -6.26 -1.03
N GLN A 126 13.54 -7.35 -0.35
CA GLN A 126 14.95 -7.78 -0.27
C GLN A 126 15.57 -8.06 -1.65
N ASP A 127 14.87 -8.78 -2.54
CA ASP A 127 15.45 -9.20 -3.81
C ASP A 127 15.70 -8.01 -4.76
N SER A 128 14.75 -7.07 -4.84
CA SER A 128 14.92 -5.89 -5.69
C SER A 128 15.94 -4.92 -5.13
N LEU A 129 15.91 -4.66 -3.82
CA LEU A 129 16.89 -3.80 -3.16
C LEU A 129 18.30 -4.38 -3.23
N TRP A 130 18.47 -5.71 -3.08
CA TRP A 130 19.78 -6.33 -3.18
C TRP A 130 20.43 -6.13 -4.55
N ARG A 131 19.66 -6.34 -5.63
CA ARG A 131 20.17 -6.11 -6.99
C ARG A 131 20.61 -4.66 -7.19
N GLU A 132 19.80 -3.70 -6.74
CA GLU A 132 20.12 -2.27 -6.83
C GLU A 132 21.39 -1.92 -6.03
N LEU A 133 21.54 -2.47 -4.82
CA LEU A 133 22.72 -2.27 -3.98
C LEU A 133 24.00 -2.81 -4.63
N ILE A 134 23.96 -4.00 -5.23
CA ILE A 134 25.10 -4.60 -5.93
C ILE A 134 25.43 -3.80 -7.19
N GLU A 135 24.44 -3.50 -8.03
CA GLU A 135 24.62 -2.70 -9.25
C GLU A 135 25.24 -1.32 -8.96
N LEU A 136 24.89 -0.70 -7.83
CA LEU A 136 25.49 0.56 -7.42
C LEU A 136 26.90 0.36 -6.84
N ALA A 137 27.09 -0.62 -5.96
CA ALA A 137 28.39 -0.89 -5.34
C ALA A 137 29.47 -1.23 -6.40
N GLU A 138 29.12 -2.00 -7.43
CA GLU A 138 30.01 -2.37 -8.54
C GLU A 138 30.51 -1.18 -9.37
N LYS A 139 29.85 -0.01 -9.30
CA LYS A 139 30.30 1.20 -10.01
C LYS A 139 31.58 1.79 -9.40
N ASP A 140 31.71 1.70 -8.08
CA ASP A 140 32.78 2.38 -7.34
C ASP A 140 33.71 1.40 -6.63
N PHE A 141 33.28 0.16 -6.40
CA PHE A 141 34.02 -0.83 -5.61
C PHE A 141 34.07 -2.19 -6.30
N LYS A 142 35.12 -2.95 -5.97
CA LYS A 142 35.15 -4.38 -6.27
C LYS A 142 34.25 -5.13 -5.29
N VAL A 143 33.26 -5.86 -5.79
CA VAL A 143 32.36 -6.70 -5.00
C VAL A 143 32.80 -8.16 -5.08
N ASN A 144 32.92 -8.84 -3.94
CA ASN A 144 33.38 -10.22 -3.84
C ASN A 144 32.47 -11.02 -2.89
N ALA A 145 32.57 -12.36 -2.93
CA ALA A 145 31.88 -13.28 -2.01
C ALA A 145 30.38 -12.97 -1.86
N ILE A 146 29.70 -12.70 -2.99
CA ILE A 146 28.28 -12.43 -3.03
C ILE A 146 27.54 -13.70 -2.59
N SER A 147 26.76 -13.58 -1.51
CA SER A 147 25.84 -14.60 -1.03
C SER A 147 24.42 -14.08 -1.12
N GLU A 148 23.58 -14.83 -1.84
CA GLU A 148 22.15 -14.55 -1.96
C GLU A 148 21.28 -15.48 -1.11
N ALA A 149 21.86 -16.09 -0.07
CA ALA A 149 21.16 -17.04 0.78
C ALA A 149 19.95 -16.40 1.48
N ASP A 150 18.86 -17.14 1.63
CA ASP A 150 17.74 -16.66 2.44
C ASP A 150 17.93 -17.01 3.92
N PRO A 151 17.70 -16.09 4.88
CA PRO A 151 17.07 -14.76 4.79
C PRO A 151 18.03 -13.56 4.69
N VAL A 152 19.32 -13.80 4.38
CA VAL A 152 20.41 -12.83 4.52
C VAL A 152 21.22 -12.71 3.24
N ARG A 153 21.27 -11.50 2.67
CA ARG A 153 22.15 -11.21 1.54
C ARG A 153 23.43 -10.53 2.02
N SER A 154 24.58 -10.89 1.47
CA SER A 154 25.86 -10.28 1.84
C SER A 154 26.87 -10.26 0.70
N ALA A 155 27.78 -9.27 0.73
CA ALA A 155 28.92 -9.21 -0.16
C ALA A 155 30.09 -8.47 0.53
N LEU A 156 31.32 -8.85 0.19
CA LEU A 156 32.54 -8.18 0.64
C LEU A 156 32.94 -7.08 -0.37
N ILE A 157 33.25 -5.90 0.14
CA ILE A 157 33.50 -4.68 -0.64
C ILE A 157 34.97 -4.28 -0.54
N GLY A 158 35.60 -3.97 -1.68
CA GLY A 158 36.96 -3.41 -1.73
C GLY A 158 38.09 -4.31 -1.21
N GLY A 159 37.77 -5.55 -0.80
CA GLY A 159 38.68 -6.45 -0.11
C GLY A 159 37.90 -7.45 0.74
N LYS A 160 38.50 -7.93 1.85
CA LYS A 160 37.84 -8.78 2.85
C LYS A 160 37.46 -8.06 4.16
N LEU A 161 37.67 -6.73 4.23
CA LEU A 161 37.53 -5.95 5.47
C LEU A 161 36.28 -5.08 5.53
N HIS A 162 35.50 -4.97 4.45
CA HIS A 162 34.24 -4.22 4.48
C HIS A 162 33.10 -5.09 3.99
N LEU A 163 32.01 -5.10 4.75
CA LEU A 163 30.84 -5.92 4.47
C LEU A 163 29.66 -5.04 4.07
N LEU A 164 29.00 -5.40 2.97
CA LEU A 164 27.65 -4.94 2.65
C LEU A 164 26.68 -6.08 2.97
N LYS A 165 25.68 -5.82 3.82
CA LYS A 165 24.71 -6.83 4.25
C LYS A 165 23.28 -6.30 4.14
N LEU A 166 22.34 -7.18 3.79
CA LEU A 166 20.90 -6.88 3.77
C LEU A 166 20.14 -7.99 4.49
N ILE A 167 19.35 -7.61 5.49
CA ILE A 167 18.48 -8.50 6.25
C ILE A 167 17.06 -7.95 6.33
N SER A 168 16.08 -8.80 6.64
CA SER A 168 14.70 -8.34 6.81
C SER A 168 14.44 -7.88 8.24
N TRP A 169 13.48 -6.96 8.40
CA TRP A 169 12.96 -6.58 9.73
C TRP A 169 12.54 -7.80 10.55
N ALA A 170 11.73 -8.67 9.95
CA ALA A 170 11.25 -9.88 10.61
C ALA A 170 12.38 -10.78 11.10
N TYR A 171 13.43 -10.96 10.28
CA TYR A 171 14.57 -11.80 10.66
C TYR A 171 15.40 -11.18 11.78
N LEU A 172 15.74 -9.88 11.65
CA LEU A 172 16.48 -9.16 12.69
C LEU A 172 15.77 -9.23 14.04
N LEU A 173 14.49 -8.84 14.08
CA LEU A 173 13.72 -8.76 15.32
C LEU A 173 13.51 -10.14 15.95
N GLU A 174 13.35 -11.20 15.16
CA GLU A 174 13.26 -12.56 15.69
C GLU A 174 14.57 -13.01 16.35
N CYS A 175 15.73 -12.72 15.73
CA CYS A 175 17.03 -13.00 16.31
C CYS A 175 17.25 -12.22 17.62
N LEU A 176 16.95 -10.92 17.64
CA LEU A 176 17.06 -10.09 18.84
C LEU A 176 16.11 -10.58 19.95
N ALA A 177 14.86 -10.88 19.63
CA ALA A 177 13.87 -11.35 20.59
C ALA A 177 14.27 -12.70 21.19
N LYS A 178 14.77 -13.62 20.36
CA LYS A 178 15.27 -14.91 20.82
C LYS A 178 16.43 -14.74 21.80
N ALA A 179 17.42 -13.91 21.47
CA ALA A 179 18.56 -13.67 22.34
C ALA A 179 18.16 -13.01 23.66
N ALA A 180 17.29 -11.99 23.62
CA ALA A 180 16.76 -11.34 24.81
C ALA A 180 16.01 -12.33 25.72
N ARG A 181 15.21 -13.23 25.14
CA ARG A 181 14.50 -14.29 25.87
C ARG A 181 15.46 -15.29 26.51
N ASP A 182 16.45 -15.76 25.75
CA ASP A 182 17.43 -16.75 26.23
C ASP A 182 18.26 -16.19 27.41
N GLU A 183 18.49 -14.87 27.45
CA GLU A 183 19.19 -14.14 28.54
C GLU A 183 18.22 -13.53 29.57
N ASN A 184 16.91 -13.79 29.45
CA ASN A 184 15.83 -13.33 30.33
C ASN A 184 15.76 -11.78 30.49
N GLU A 185 16.12 -11.02 29.45
CA GLU A 185 15.90 -9.57 29.31
C GLU A 185 14.45 -9.28 28.87
N ARG A 186 13.51 -9.42 29.80
CA ARG A 186 12.07 -9.33 29.52
C ARG A 186 11.61 -7.97 28.97
N ASP A 187 12.20 -6.89 29.46
CA ASP A 187 11.85 -5.53 29.01
C ASP A 187 12.29 -5.33 27.56
N THR A 188 13.53 -5.73 27.23
CA THR A 188 14.05 -5.75 25.85
C THR A 188 13.16 -6.61 24.93
N GLU A 189 12.77 -7.81 25.36
CA GLU A 189 11.87 -8.67 24.57
C GLU A 189 10.52 -8.00 24.32
N ALA A 190 9.95 -7.32 25.32
CA ALA A 190 8.68 -6.60 25.19
C ALA A 190 8.80 -5.39 24.23
N ASP A 191 9.90 -4.64 24.29
CA ASP A 191 10.17 -3.52 23.37
C ASP A 191 10.34 -4.01 21.93
N ILE A 192 11.08 -5.10 21.73
CA ILE A 192 11.21 -5.76 20.42
C ILE A 192 9.84 -6.22 19.91
N GLN A 193 8.98 -6.75 20.80
CA GLN A 193 7.62 -7.13 20.43
C GLN A 193 6.78 -5.93 19.98
N GLN A 194 6.90 -4.77 20.62
CA GLN A 194 6.22 -3.54 20.19
C GLN A 194 6.69 -3.11 18.79
N LEU A 195 8.01 -3.07 18.56
CA LEU A 195 8.63 -2.72 17.28
C LEU A 195 8.26 -3.73 16.17
N ARG A 196 8.16 -5.02 16.50
CA ARG A 196 7.70 -6.05 15.57
C ARG A 196 6.26 -5.80 15.11
N GLY A 197 5.37 -5.37 16.00
CA GLY A 197 4.02 -4.98 15.60
C GLY A 197 3.99 -3.78 14.66
N LEU A 198 4.84 -2.78 14.90
CA LEU A 198 4.96 -1.61 14.03
C LEU A 198 5.47 -2.01 12.64
N THR A 199 6.60 -2.71 12.57
CA THR A 199 7.21 -3.14 11.30
C THR A 199 6.32 -4.10 10.52
N ASN A 200 5.64 -5.05 11.18
CA ASN A 200 4.66 -5.93 10.53
C ASN A 200 3.50 -5.15 9.92
N SER A 201 3.03 -4.08 10.57
CA SER A 201 1.96 -3.25 10.03
C SER A 201 2.41 -2.46 8.79
N MET A 202 3.69 -2.07 8.73
CA MET A 202 4.29 -1.40 7.57
C MET A 202 4.59 -2.38 6.42
N ASP A 203 4.97 -3.62 6.75
CA ASP A 203 5.15 -4.73 5.80
C ASP A 203 3.80 -5.23 5.25
N GLY A 204 2.74 -5.23 6.06
CA GLY A 204 1.38 -5.59 5.66
C GLY A 204 0.70 -4.58 4.73
N ASP A 205 1.31 -3.41 4.56
CA ASP A 205 1.01 -2.44 3.52
C ASP A 205 2.05 -2.54 2.38
N ALA A 206 2.65 -3.70 2.13
CA ALA A 206 3.63 -3.84 1.05
C ALA A 206 3.08 -3.44 -0.32
N PHE A 207 3.83 -2.64 -1.09
CA PHE A 207 3.44 -2.41 -2.47
C PHE A 207 3.66 -3.68 -3.28
N LEU A 208 2.58 -4.21 -3.86
CA LEU A 208 2.67 -5.30 -4.83
C LEU A 208 2.71 -4.71 -6.26
N PRO A 209 3.77 -4.94 -7.04
CA PRO A 209 3.85 -4.47 -8.42
C PRO A 209 2.69 -4.95 -9.30
N MET A 210 2.11 -4.10 -10.14
CA MET A 210 1.08 -4.53 -11.09
C MET A 210 1.66 -5.58 -12.05
N ARG A 211 1.00 -6.73 -12.25
CA ARG A 211 1.40 -7.68 -13.30
C ARG A 211 0.84 -7.21 -14.64
N SER A 212 1.44 -7.63 -15.76
CA SER A 212 0.92 -7.27 -17.09
C SER A 212 -0.56 -7.67 -17.28
N LYS A 213 -0.95 -8.83 -16.73
CA LYS A 213 -2.36 -9.26 -16.74
C LYS A 213 -3.29 -8.39 -15.89
N ASP A 214 -2.77 -7.75 -14.84
CA ASP A 214 -3.54 -6.90 -13.94
C ASP A 214 -3.81 -5.54 -14.57
N LEU A 215 -3.01 -5.14 -15.57
CA LEU A 215 -3.16 -3.90 -16.35
C LEU A 215 -4.04 -4.07 -17.60
N ALA A 216 -4.39 -5.29 -17.97
CA ALA A 216 -5.16 -5.56 -19.17
C ALA A 216 -6.62 -5.06 -19.05
N SER A 217 -7.22 -4.67 -20.18
CA SER A 217 -8.60 -4.19 -20.27
C SER A 217 -9.64 -5.10 -19.60
N GLU A 218 -9.42 -6.42 -19.57
CA GLU A 218 -10.30 -7.40 -18.95
C GLU A 218 -10.42 -7.19 -17.43
N SER A 219 -9.35 -6.74 -16.77
CA SER A 219 -9.38 -6.41 -15.35
C SER A 219 -10.28 -5.20 -15.07
N ALA A 220 -10.24 -4.20 -15.95
CA ALA A 220 -11.12 -3.03 -15.89
C ALA A 220 -12.59 -3.42 -16.11
N GLN A 221 -12.85 -4.24 -17.14
CA GLN A 221 -14.19 -4.74 -17.46
C GLN A 221 -14.79 -5.52 -16.28
N GLN A 222 -13.98 -6.34 -15.61
CA GLN A 222 -14.44 -7.05 -14.42
C GLN A 222 -14.85 -6.09 -13.29
N MET A 223 -14.12 -4.98 -13.08
CA MET A 223 -14.49 -4.00 -12.07
C MET A 223 -15.77 -3.24 -12.44
N LEU A 224 -15.98 -2.95 -13.73
CA LEU A 224 -17.22 -2.37 -14.23
C LEU A 224 -18.41 -3.33 -14.08
N ASP A 225 -18.23 -4.62 -14.38
CA ASP A 225 -19.27 -5.64 -14.20
C ASP A 225 -19.69 -5.75 -12.73
N VAL A 226 -18.73 -5.72 -11.79
CA VAL A 226 -19.02 -5.71 -10.35
C VAL A 226 -19.73 -4.41 -9.94
N ALA A 227 -19.30 -3.25 -10.44
CA ALA A 227 -19.96 -1.97 -10.14
C ALA A 227 -21.41 -1.95 -10.64
N GLU A 228 -21.67 -2.54 -11.80
CA GLU A 228 -23.03 -2.65 -12.34
C GLU A 228 -23.88 -3.66 -11.58
N LEU A 229 -23.31 -4.80 -11.17
CA LEU A 229 -23.96 -5.74 -10.27
C LEU A 229 -24.39 -5.09 -8.96
N VAL A 230 -23.59 -4.17 -8.40
CA VAL A 230 -23.98 -3.41 -7.21
C VAL A 230 -25.21 -2.52 -7.48
N ASP A 231 -25.26 -1.88 -8.64
CA ASP A 231 -26.37 -1.01 -9.03
C ASP A 231 -27.66 -1.79 -9.23
N ASP A 232 -27.58 -2.88 -10.01
CA ASP A 232 -28.72 -3.74 -10.31
C ASP A 232 -29.22 -4.45 -9.05
N ALA A 233 -28.31 -4.97 -8.21
CA ALA A 233 -28.69 -5.57 -6.94
C ALA A 233 -29.36 -4.57 -6.00
N THR A 234 -28.87 -3.33 -5.94
CA THR A 234 -29.51 -2.27 -5.14
C THR A 234 -30.91 -1.95 -5.67
N TYR A 235 -31.06 -1.83 -6.99
CA TYR A 235 -32.35 -1.58 -7.64
C TYR A 235 -33.37 -2.68 -7.35
N HIS A 236 -32.99 -3.94 -7.56
CA HIS A 236 -33.86 -5.10 -7.34
C HIS A 236 -34.15 -5.35 -5.86
N ALA A 237 -33.15 -5.19 -4.98
CA ALA A 237 -33.36 -5.29 -3.54
C ALA A 237 -34.33 -4.21 -3.02
N LYS A 238 -34.27 -2.99 -3.59
CA LYS A 238 -35.23 -1.93 -3.26
C LYS A 238 -36.64 -2.30 -3.70
N ARG A 239 -36.81 -2.77 -4.94
CA ARG A 239 -38.11 -3.21 -5.47
C ARG A 239 -38.72 -4.38 -4.70
N ALA A 240 -37.89 -5.29 -4.21
CA ALA A 240 -38.31 -6.42 -3.40
C ALA A 240 -38.60 -6.07 -1.92
N GLY A 241 -38.36 -4.81 -1.52
CA GLY A 241 -38.58 -4.32 -0.16
C GLY A 241 -37.49 -4.71 0.84
N TRP A 242 -36.35 -5.21 0.37
CA TRP A 242 -35.24 -5.60 1.25
C TRP A 242 -34.43 -4.41 1.76
N VAL A 243 -34.33 -3.36 0.94
CA VAL A 243 -33.51 -2.19 1.24
C VAL A 243 -34.25 -0.90 0.87
N ASP A 244 -33.90 0.18 1.55
CA ASP A 244 -34.32 1.53 1.20
C ASP A 244 -33.11 2.36 0.75
N THR A 245 -33.32 3.31 -0.17
CA THR A 245 -32.29 4.23 -0.68
C THR A 245 -32.71 5.70 -0.58
N ASP A 246 -33.85 5.98 0.06
CA ASP A 246 -34.42 7.32 0.12
C ASP A 246 -33.57 8.22 1.03
N GLY A 247 -33.22 9.39 0.51
CA GLY A 247 -32.30 10.33 1.15
C GLY A 247 -30.83 9.88 1.14
N LEU A 248 -30.52 8.71 0.56
CA LEU A 248 -29.16 8.18 0.47
C LEU A 248 -28.60 8.41 -0.94
N ILE A 249 -27.42 9.03 -1.01
CA ILE A 249 -26.74 9.32 -2.26
C ILE A 249 -25.72 8.22 -2.53
N ALA A 250 -25.51 7.89 -3.80
CA ALA A 250 -24.36 7.12 -4.24
C ALA A 250 -23.05 7.75 -3.71
N ALA A 251 -22.28 7.02 -2.93
CA ALA A 251 -20.97 7.49 -2.50
C ALA A 251 -19.96 6.35 -2.67
N PRO A 252 -19.06 6.48 -3.64
CA PRO A 252 -17.87 5.66 -3.64
C PRO A 252 -17.04 5.97 -2.39
N SER A 253 -16.39 4.94 -1.86
CA SER A 253 -15.65 5.01 -0.61
C SER A 253 -14.16 5.13 -0.92
N GLU A 254 -13.36 5.44 0.10
CA GLU A 254 -11.90 5.23 0.05
C GLU A 254 -11.51 3.80 -0.35
N THR A 255 -12.44 2.85 -0.25
CA THR A 255 -12.21 1.42 -0.41
C THR A 255 -12.73 0.86 -1.74
N GLY A 256 -13.41 1.66 -2.57
CA GLY A 256 -13.89 1.28 -3.91
C GLY A 256 -15.22 1.92 -4.30
N TYR A 257 -16.06 1.18 -5.02
CA TYR A 257 -17.35 1.64 -5.54
C TYR A 257 -18.52 1.04 -4.76
N GLY A 258 -19.55 1.82 -4.43
CA GLY A 258 -20.74 1.28 -3.78
C GLY A 258 -21.90 2.26 -3.61
N ARG A 259 -22.98 1.77 -3.00
CA ARG A 259 -24.22 2.50 -2.70
C ARG A 259 -24.45 2.55 -1.19
N TYR A 260 -24.91 3.69 -0.70
CA TYR A 260 -25.52 3.73 0.61
C TYR A 260 -26.95 3.20 0.50
N ILE A 261 -27.25 2.22 1.35
CA ILE A 261 -28.54 1.55 1.43
C ILE A 261 -28.95 1.50 2.90
N ARG A 262 -30.23 1.32 3.17
CA ARG A 262 -30.76 1.09 4.51
C ARG A 262 -31.32 -0.32 4.57
N VAL A 263 -30.82 -1.13 5.50
CA VAL A 263 -31.22 -2.52 5.69
C VAL A 263 -31.85 -2.63 7.08
N GLY A 264 -33.14 -2.98 7.15
CA GLY A 264 -33.85 -3.08 8.43
C GLY A 264 -33.78 -1.81 9.29
N GLY A 265 -33.87 -0.64 8.66
CA GLY A 265 -33.78 0.66 9.34
C GLY A 265 -32.35 1.14 9.66
N VAL A 266 -31.33 0.33 9.38
CA VAL A 266 -29.92 0.66 9.63
C VAL A 266 -29.24 1.11 8.34
N ASP A 267 -28.70 2.33 8.33
CA ASP A 267 -27.90 2.81 7.21
C ASP A 267 -26.60 1.99 7.11
N THR A 268 -26.29 1.53 5.90
CA THR A 268 -25.10 0.73 5.59
C THR A 268 -24.55 1.07 4.20
N TRP A 269 -23.32 0.65 3.92
CA TRP A 269 -22.71 0.76 2.60
C TRP A 269 -22.60 -0.62 1.96
N PHE A 270 -22.97 -0.75 0.68
CA PHE A 270 -22.85 -1.99 -0.08
C PHE A 270 -22.05 -1.76 -1.36
N GLY A 271 -21.00 -2.55 -1.59
CA GLY A 271 -20.22 -2.45 -2.83
C GLY A 271 -18.87 -3.15 -2.86
N LEU A 272 -18.06 -2.78 -3.85
CA LEU A 272 -16.68 -3.21 -4.09
C LEU A 272 -15.72 -2.66 -3.04
N HIS A 273 -15.15 -3.51 -2.20
CA HIS A 273 -14.30 -3.10 -1.07
C HIS A 273 -12.90 -3.72 -1.13
N PHE A 274 -11.96 -3.08 -1.84
CA PHE A 274 -10.60 -3.58 -2.06
C PHE A 274 -9.84 -3.93 -0.77
N GLY A 275 -9.94 -3.09 0.27
CA GLY A 275 -9.29 -3.36 1.56
C GLY A 275 -9.80 -4.61 2.28
N ALA A 276 -11.07 -4.96 2.06
CA ALA A 276 -11.68 -6.12 2.72
C ALA A 276 -11.43 -7.37 1.90
N TRP A 277 -11.54 -7.24 0.57
CA TRP A 277 -11.19 -8.27 -0.40
C TRP A 277 -9.73 -8.72 -0.29
N ALA A 278 -8.79 -7.78 -0.12
CA ALA A 278 -7.37 -8.10 -0.02
C ALA A 278 -7.03 -8.90 1.25
N LYS A 279 -7.74 -8.67 2.36
CA LYS A 279 -7.31 -9.13 3.70
C LYS A 279 -8.22 -10.15 4.37
N HIS A 280 -9.50 -10.26 3.98
CA HIS A 280 -10.50 -10.95 4.80
C HIS A 280 -11.34 -12.03 4.08
N SER A 281 -11.61 -11.91 2.78
CA SER A 281 -12.40 -12.91 2.04
C SER A 281 -12.17 -12.83 0.54
N ASP A 282 -12.37 -13.94 -0.18
CA ASP A 282 -12.24 -14.03 -1.64
C ASP A 282 -13.50 -13.53 -2.37
N THR A 283 -13.94 -12.32 -2.03
CA THR A 283 -15.01 -11.62 -2.74
C THR A 283 -14.75 -10.11 -2.77
N PRO A 284 -15.04 -9.44 -3.91
CA PRO A 284 -14.98 -8.01 -4.02
C PRO A 284 -16.15 -7.33 -3.30
N LEU A 285 -17.28 -8.01 -3.08
CA LEU A 285 -18.52 -7.41 -2.58
C LEU A 285 -18.69 -7.52 -1.07
N TRP A 286 -19.01 -6.39 -0.45
CA TRP A 286 -19.13 -6.28 1.00
C TRP A 286 -20.30 -5.37 1.40
N VAL A 287 -20.87 -5.65 2.56
CA VAL A 287 -21.77 -4.74 3.29
C VAL A 287 -21.03 -4.23 4.53
N SER A 288 -20.99 -2.91 4.73
CA SER A 288 -20.21 -2.26 5.78
C SER A 288 -21.08 -1.33 6.62
N PHE A 289 -21.26 -1.70 7.89
CA PHE A 289 -22.00 -0.92 8.89
C PHE A 289 -21.04 -0.09 9.74
N TRP A 290 -21.46 1.12 10.13
CA TRP A 290 -20.69 1.96 11.05
C TRP A 290 -20.70 1.41 12.48
N ASP A 291 -19.63 1.70 13.23
CA ASP A 291 -19.49 1.34 14.65
C ASP A 291 -20.64 1.82 15.54
N GLY A 292 -21.25 2.95 15.19
CA GLY A 292 -22.44 3.48 15.86
C GLY A 292 -23.66 2.54 15.86
N TYR A 293 -23.68 1.51 15.00
CA TYR A 293 -24.79 0.54 14.91
C TYR A 293 -24.53 -0.78 15.64
N ARG A 294 -23.48 -0.86 16.47
CA ARG A 294 -23.06 -2.12 17.12
C ARG A 294 -24.20 -2.85 17.82
N GLU A 295 -25.01 -2.15 18.61
CA GLU A 295 -26.11 -2.74 19.35
C GLU A 295 -27.15 -3.37 18.42
N GLN A 296 -27.50 -2.69 17.34
CA GLN A 296 -28.43 -3.18 16.32
C GLN A 296 -27.88 -4.41 15.60
N LEU A 297 -26.56 -4.46 15.34
CA LEU A 297 -25.90 -5.62 14.73
C LEU A 297 -25.92 -6.84 15.66
N GLU A 298 -25.71 -6.63 16.97
CA GLU A 298 -25.78 -7.68 17.98
C GLU A 298 -27.21 -8.21 18.14
N GLN A 299 -28.21 -7.31 18.16
CA GLN A 299 -29.63 -7.69 18.17
C GLN A 299 -30.04 -8.50 16.94
N ALA A 300 -29.47 -8.17 15.76
CA ALA A 300 -29.66 -8.92 14.52
C ALA A 300 -28.90 -10.26 14.48
N ASN A 301 -28.26 -10.67 15.58
CA ASN A 301 -27.48 -11.90 15.71
C ASN A 301 -26.44 -12.05 14.58
N LEU A 302 -25.81 -10.93 14.19
CA LEU A 302 -24.69 -10.93 13.27
C LEU A 302 -23.42 -11.31 14.06
N LEU A 303 -22.64 -12.23 13.50
CA LEU A 303 -21.39 -12.67 14.12
C LEU A 303 -20.37 -11.53 14.06
N LEU A 304 -20.22 -10.80 15.16
CA LEU A 304 -19.21 -9.77 15.32
C LEU A 304 -17.98 -10.39 16.00
N ASN A 305 -16.89 -10.52 15.25
CA ASN A 305 -15.56 -10.82 15.81
C ASN A 305 -14.56 -9.74 15.39
N GLU A 306 -13.35 -9.76 15.96
CA GLU A 306 -12.30 -8.78 15.62
C GLU A 306 -12.02 -8.70 14.11
N LYS A 307 -12.10 -9.82 13.38
CA LYS A 307 -11.88 -9.88 11.94
C LYS A 307 -13.01 -9.27 11.11
N THR A 308 -14.17 -9.02 11.72
CA THR A 308 -15.34 -8.38 11.10
C THR A 308 -15.18 -6.86 11.08
N TRP A 309 -14.34 -6.29 11.95
CA TRP A 309 -14.17 -4.85 12.07
C TRP A 309 -13.00 -4.33 11.23
N ILE A 310 -13.31 -3.56 10.20
CA ILE A 310 -12.34 -2.93 9.29
C ILE A 310 -12.53 -1.41 9.39
N ASN A 311 -11.53 -0.68 9.86
CA ASN A 311 -11.57 0.79 9.99
C ASN A 311 -12.85 1.33 10.69
N LYS A 312 -13.20 0.74 11.84
CA LYS A 312 -14.44 1.06 12.60
C LYS A 312 -15.75 0.74 11.87
N ARG A 313 -15.71 -0.18 10.91
CA ARG A 313 -16.91 -0.70 10.24
C ARG A 313 -17.01 -2.20 10.38
N ALA A 314 -18.19 -2.69 10.75
CA ALA A 314 -18.49 -4.12 10.68
C ALA A 314 -18.76 -4.49 9.22
N CYS A 315 -17.88 -5.29 8.63
CA CYS A 315 -17.87 -5.63 7.22
C CYS A 315 -18.23 -7.10 7.02
N PHE A 316 -19.25 -7.36 6.21
CA PHE A 316 -19.76 -8.69 5.90
C PHE A 316 -19.59 -8.99 4.41
N PRO A 317 -18.93 -10.10 4.03
CA PRO A 317 -18.72 -10.46 2.64
C PRO A 317 -20.02 -10.94 1.99
N ILE A 318 -20.21 -10.59 0.71
CA ILE A 318 -21.26 -11.14 -0.14
C ILE A 318 -20.59 -12.08 -1.15
N THR A 319 -20.81 -13.38 -1.00
CA THR A 319 -20.22 -14.39 -1.88
C THR A 319 -20.88 -14.37 -3.24
N LEU A 320 -20.07 -14.28 -4.29
CA LEU A 320 -20.54 -14.43 -5.66
C LEU A 320 -20.58 -15.92 -6.03
N PRO A 321 -21.69 -16.44 -6.59
CA PRO A 321 -21.75 -17.83 -7.00
C PRO A 321 -20.84 -18.08 -8.21
N ASP A 322 -20.34 -19.31 -8.32
CA ASP A 322 -19.59 -19.74 -9.49
C ASP A 322 -20.54 -20.04 -10.66
N SER A 323 -21.07 -18.98 -11.26
CA SER A 323 -21.97 -19.04 -12.41
C SER A 323 -21.52 -18.08 -13.50
N LYS A 324 -21.75 -18.45 -14.76
CA LYS A 324 -21.59 -17.56 -15.93
C LYS A 324 -22.86 -16.79 -16.27
N ASN A 325 -23.95 -17.05 -15.55
CA ASN A 325 -25.24 -16.40 -15.76
C ASN A 325 -25.39 -15.19 -14.83
N TYR A 326 -25.43 -14.00 -15.42
CA TYR A 326 -25.59 -12.75 -14.68
C TYR A 326 -26.81 -12.74 -13.77
N HIS A 327 -27.96 -13.25 -14.22
CA HIS A 327 -29.18 -13.29 -13.41
C HIS A 327 -29.03 -14.16 -12.17
N GLN A 328 -28.35 -15.30 -12.28
CA GLN A 328 -28.10 -16.15 -11.12
C GLN A 328 -27.18 -15.48 -10.09
N VAL A 329 -26.17 -14.75 -10.58
CA VAL A 329 -25.29 -13.94 -9.73
C VAL A 329 -26.06 -12.83 -9.05
N LEU A 330 -26.86 -12.07 -9.81
CA LEU A 330 -27.71 -11.00 -9.31
C LEU A 330 -28.73 -11.50 -8.27
N ASP A 331 -29.46 -12.58 -8.58
CA ASP A 331 -30.39 -13.21 -7.64
C ASP A 331 -29.70 -13.62 -6.34
N SER A 332 -28.50 -14.21 -6.42
CA SER A 332 -27.72 -14.59 -5.23
C SER A 332 -27.35 -13.38 -4.37
N VAL A 333 -26.94 -12.27 -4.99
CA VAL A 333 -26.61 -11.02 -4.29
C VAL A 333 -27.86 -10.41 -3.65
N VAL A 334 -28.96 -10.30 -4.38
CA VAL A 334 -30.24 -9.76 -3.88
C VAL A 334 -30.78 -10.62 -2.73
N ASN A 335 -30.70 -11.94 -2.85
CA ASN A 335 -31.10 -12.84 -1.77
C ASN A 335 -30.19 -12.70 -0.55
N SER A 336 -28.88 -12.49 -0.73
CA SER A 336 -27.96 -12.23 0.39
C SER A 336 -28.32 -10.94 1.14
N LEU A 337 -28.68 -9.87 0.43
CA LEU A 337 -29.20 -8.65 1.04
C LEU A 337 -30.55 -8.89 1.76
N GLY A 338 -31.42 -9.72 1.20
CA GLY A 338 -32.69 -10.11 1.82
C GLY A 338 -32.50 -10.93 3.10
N GLU A 339 -31.58 -11.89 3.13
CA GLU A 339 -31.22 -12.64 4.33
C GLU A 339 -30.63 -11.73 5.41
N LEU A 340 -29.85 -10.72 5.01
CA LEU A 340 -29.38 -9.69 5.93
C LEU A 340 -30.54 -8.83 6.46
N ALA A 341 -31.47 -8.41 5.61
CA ALA A 341 -32.65 -7.64 6.02
C ALA A 341 -33.51 -8.39 7.04
N LYS A 342 -33.77 -9.69 6.81
CA LYS A 342 -34.53 -10.56 7.72
C LYS A 342 -33.92 -10.70 9.11
N ARG A 343 -32.60 -10.54 9.23
CA ARG A 343 -31.92 -10.56 10.54
C ARG A 343 -32.26 -9.33 11.38
N PHE A 344 -32.46 -8.18 10.74
CA PHE A 344 -32.90 -6.96 11.43
C PHE A 344 -34.41 -6.91 11.64
N ASP A 345 -35.18 -7.40 10.66
CA ASP A 345 -36.64 -7.47 10.75
C ASP A 345 -37.16 -8.77 10.11
N PRO A 346 -37.46 -9.81 10.94
CA PRO A 346 -37.98 -11.09 10.48
C PRO A 346 -39.35 -10.99 9.80
N SER A 347 -40.08 -9.88 9.96
CA SER A 347 -41.40 -9.68 9.36
C SER A 347 -41.32 -9.22 7.89
N VAL A 348 -40.16 -8.73 7.44
CA VAL A 348 -39.94 -8.37 6.04
C VAL A 348 -39.98 -9.64 5.19
N SER A 349 -40.89 -9.64 4.21
CA SER A 349 -41.04 -10.72 3.24
C SER A 349 -40.80 -10.22 1.83
N LYS A 350 -40.27 -11.09 0.97
CA LYS A 350 -39.98 -10.76 -0.44
C LYS A 350 -41.28 -10.34 -1.10
N THR A 351 -41.40 -9.08 -1.50
CA THR A 351 -42.41 -8.73 -2.52
C THR A 351 -41.95 -9.31 -3.85
N ALA A 352 -42.88 -9.82 -4.66
CA ALA A 352 -42.54 -10.46 -5.93
C ALA A 352 -41.92 -9.43 -6.89
N ASP A 353 -40.60 -9.32 -6.88
CA ASP A 353 -39.84 -8.69 -7.94
C ASP A 353 -39.42 -9.78 -8.92
N ARG A 354 -39.94 -9.69 -10.14
CA ARG A 354 -39.54 -10.57 -11.23
C ARG A 354 -38.36 -9.88 -11.91
N ILE A 355 -37.16 -10.40 -11.71
CA ILE A 355 -36.00 -9.98 -12.51
C ILE A 355 -36.36 -10.31 -13.96
N ASP A 356 -36.48 -9.29 -14.80
CA ASP A 356 -36.93 -9.46 -16.17
C ASP A 356 -35.87 -10.27 -16.94
N SER A 357 -36.26 -11.44 -17.46
CA SER A 357 -35.35 -12.39 -18.10
C SER A 357 -34.77 -11.90 -19.44
N ASP A 358 -35.25 -10.75 -19.93
CA ASP A 358 -35.04 -10.30 -21.30
C ASP A 358 -33.70 -9.60 -21.51
N PHE A 359 -32.96 -9.27 -20.45
CA PHE A 359 -31.57 -8.80 -20.52
C PHE A 359 -30.61 -9.96 -20.22
N TYR A 360 -30.39 -10.85 -21.19
CA TYR A 360 -29.31 -11.83 -21.10
C TYR A 360 -27.97 -11.11 -21.25
N ARG A 361 -27.26 -10.95 -20.13
CA ARG A 361 -25.85 -10.55 -20.12
C ARG A 361 -25.00 -11.72 -19.69
N GLU A 362 -23.89 -11.94 -20.40
CA GLU A 362 -22.86 -12.87 -19.94
C GLU A 362 -22.16 -12.27 -18.71
N TRP A 363 -22.15 -13.02 -17.61
CA TRP A 363 -21.33 -12.67 -16.46
C TRP A 363 -19.92 -13.20 -16.66
N ARG A 364 -18.94 -12.30 -16.66
CA ARG A 364 -17.53 -12.67 -16.66
C ARG A 364 -17.20 -13.19 -15.26
N GLN A 365 -17.01 -14.50 -15.16
CA GLN A 365 -16.58 -15.16 -13.94
C GLN A 365 -15.39 -14.39 -13.33
N GLN A 366 -15.46 -14.14 -12.03
CA GLN A 366 -14.43 -13.40 -11.31
C GLN A 366 -13.11 -14.18 -11.37
N LYS A 367 -12.12 -13.69 -12.12
CA LYS A 367 -10.80 -14.33 -12.25
C LYS A 367 -9.75 -13.74 -11.31
N GLN A 368 -10.04 -12.56 -10.76
CA GLN A 368 -9.18 -11.86 -9.82
C GLN A 368 -9.47 -12.32 -8.39
N GLY A 369 -8.43 -12.39 -7.57
CA GLY A 369 -8.49 -12.72 -6.15
C GLY A 369 -7.87 -11.62 -5.26
N PRO A 370 -7.63 -11.90 -3.97
CA PRO A 370 -7.14 -10.91 -2.99
C PRO A 370 -5.84 -10.20 -3.40
N ASP A 371 -4.93 -10.91 -4.08
CA ASP A 371 -3.69 -10.36 -4.67
C ASP A 371 -3.94 -9.17 -5.59
N PHE A 372 -5.00 -9.21 -6.40
CA PHE A 372 -5.34 -8.12 -7.31
C PHE A 372 -5.85 -6.92 -6.53
N ALA A 373 -6.68 -7.15 -5.51
CA ALA A 373 -7.18 -6.10 -4.64
C ALA A 373 -6.04 -5.35 -3.93
N GLU A 374 -5.05 -6.08 -3.43
CA GLU A 374 -3.86 -5.51 -2.80
C GLU A 374 -3.04 -4.66 -3.79
N ARG A 375 -2.87 -5.12 -5.04
CA ARG A 375 -2.22 -4.32 -6.09
C ARG A 375 -2.99 -3.05 -6.43
N MET A 376 -4.33 -3.11 -6.48
CA MET A 376 -5.18 -1.92 -6.68
C MET A 376 -5.08 -0.92 -5.52
N LEU A 377 -4.91 -1.39 -4.29
CA LEU A 377 -4.58 -0.53 -3.14
C LEU A 377 -3.18 0.10 -3.28
N GLY A 378 -2.24 -0.62 -3.89
CA GLY A 378 -0.94 -0.09 -4.32
C GLY A 378 -1.09 1.08 -5.30
N VAL A 379 -1.92 0.96 -6.33
CA VAL A 379 -2.18 2.06 -7.29
C VAL A 379 -2.81 3.28 -6.60
N ARG A 380 -3.68 3.08 -5.60
CA ARG A 380 -4.20 4.18 -4.77
C ARG A 380 -3.06 4.94 -4.07
N ARG A 381 -2.09 4.23 -3.49
CA ARG A 381 -0.94 4.87 -2.83
C ARG A 381 -0.08 5.65 -3.82
N ILE A 382 0.14 5.10 -5.01
CA ILE A 382 0.82 5.81 -6.11
C ILE A 382 0.14 7.14 -6.44
N VAL A 383 -1.19 7.20 -6.47
CA VAL A 383 -1.92 8.49 -6.66
C VAL A 383 -1.58 9.49 -5.56
N ASP A 384 -1.60 9.05 -4.30
CA ASP A 384 -1.33 9.92 -3.16
C ASP A 384 0.12 10.43 -3.19
N ASP A 385 1.08 9.54 -3.40
CA ASP A 385 2.50 9.86 -3.41
C ASP A 385 2.89 10.70 -4.62
N ALA A 386 2.35 10.38 -5.81
CA ALA A 386 2.60 11.16 -7.02
C ALA A 386 2.07 12.58 -6.90
N THR A 387 0.86 12.76 -6.34
CA THR A 387 0.31 14.11 -6.14
C THR A 387 1.10 14.89 -5.10
N ASN A 388 1.51 14.26 -3.99
CA ASN A 388 2.35 14.91 -2.98
C ASN A 388 3.72 15.32 -3.55
N ARG A 389 4.37 14.43 -4.30
CA ARG A 389 5.68 14.67 -4.92
C ARG A 389 5.61 15.72 -6.02
N ALA A 390 4.61 15.69 -6.90
CA ALA A 390 4.44 16.71 -7.93
C ALA A 390 4.09 18.09 -7.32
N ASN A 391 3.32 18.12 -6.21
CA ASN A 391 2.99 19.35 -5.51
C ASN A 391 4.22 19.98 -4.85
N SER A 392 5.09 19.19 -4.22
CA SER A 392 6.33 19.70 -3.61
C SER A 392 7.32 20.26 -4.66
N LYS A 393 7.22 19.81 -5.92
CA LYS A 393 7.97 20.34 -7.06
C LYS A 393 7.29 21.54 -7.74
N GLY A 394 6.09 21.92 -7.31
CA GLY A 394 5.34 23.06 -7.88
C GLY A 394 4.72 22.79 -9.25
N TRP A 395 4.71 21.54 -9.73
CA TRP A 395 4.10 21.18 -11.02
C TRP A 395 2.57 21.12 -10.96
N ILE A 396 2.07 20.81 -9.77
CA ILE A 396 0.65 20.82 -9.48
C ILE A 396 0.39 21.60 -8.19
N SER A 397 -0.86 22.01 -7.98
CA SER A 397 -1.35 22.42 -6.67
C SER A 397 -2.54 21.56 -6.26
N LEU A 398 -2.57 21.15 -5.00
CA LEU A 398 -3.72 20.45 -4.42
C LEU A 398 -4.85 21.46 -4.17
N ASP A 399 -6.04 21.23 -4.73
CA ASP A 399 -7.21 22.06 -4.47
C ASP A 399 -7.78 21.72 -3.08
N ARG A 400 -8.27 22.70 -2.32
CA ARG A 400 -8.95 22.42 -1.04
C ARG A 400 -10.27 21.71 -1.37
N MET A 401 -10.39 20.48 -0.86
CA MET A 401 -11.62 19.72 -0.63
C MET A 401 -12.09 18.66 -1.66
N ILE A 402 -12.38 17.52 -1.03
CA ILE A 402 -13.27 16.40 -1.36
C ILE A 402 -12.78 15.52 -2.51
N VAL A 403 -12.33 14.30 -2.14
CA VAL A 403 -12.41 13.11 -3.00
C VAL A 403 -13.87 13.04 -3.44
N LYS A 404 -14.24 13.64 -4.59
CA LYS A 404 -15.58 13.48 -5.15
C LYS A 404 -15.57 12.14 -5.85
N PRO A 405 -16.16 11.13 -5.23
CA PRO A 405 -15.92 9.79 -5.69
C PRO A 405 -16.83 9.58 -6.92
N ARG A 406 -16.29 9.00 -7.99
CA ARG A 406 -17.04 8.68 -9.22
C ARG A 406 -17.23 7.16 -9.33
N ARG A 407 -18.11 6.69 -10.21
CA ARG A 407 -18.23 5.25 -10.56
C ARG A 407 -16.88 4.64 -10.93
N GLU A 408 -15.99 5.50 -11.40
CA GLU A 408 -14.66 5.21 -11.91
C GLU A 408 -13.63 4.81 -10.84
N GLY A 409 -13.85 5.08 -9.55
CA GLY A 409 -12.97 4.63 -8.45
C GLY A 409 -12.33 5.75 -7.60
N TYR A 410 -11.10 5.50 -7.13
CA TYR A 410 -10.32 6.40 -6.27
C TYR A 410 -9.49 7.41 -7.07
N GLY A 411 -9.43 8.68 -6.62
CA GLY A 411 -8.54 9.68 -7.19
C GLY A 411 -8.60 11.03 -6.48
N ARG A 412 -7.76 11.97 -6.94
CA ARG A 412 -7.59 13.32 -6.36
C ARG A 412 -7.78 14.40 -7.41
N PHE A 413 -8.48 15.47 -7.02
CA PHE A 413 -8.48 16.70 -7.82
C PHE A 413 -7.17 17.46 -7.63
N ILE A 414 -6.60 17.86 -8.75
CA ILE A 414 -5.36 18.62 -8.83
C ILE A 414 -5.56 19.80 -9.78
N ARG A 415 -4.76 20.85 -9.61
CA ARG A 415 -4.53 21.82 -10.67
C ARG A 415 -3.16 21.57 -11.25
N ILE A 416 -3.09 21.32 -12.55
CA ILE A 416 -1.86 21.05 -13.29
C ILE A 416 -1.76 22.07 -14.42
N GLY A 417 -0.71 22.88 -14.47
CA GLY A 417 -0.59 23.99 -15.43
C GLY A 417 -1.83 24.92 -15.46
N GLY A 418 -2.46 25.15 -14.31
CA GLY A 418 -3.68 25.97 -14.18
C GLY A 418 -4.98 25.30 -14.67
N VAL A 419 -4.94 24.05 -15.13
CA VAL A 419 -6.12 23.24 -15.51
C VAL A 419 -6.58 22.43 -14.32
N LYS A 420 -7.89 22.44 -14.03
CA LYS A 420 -8.48 21.54 -13.03
C LYS A 420 -8.66 20.15 -13.65
N ALA A 421 -8.06 19.15 -13.04
CA ALA A 421 -8.13 17.76 -13.46
C ALA A 421 -8.27 16.82 -12.25
N TRP A 422 -8.67 15.59 -12.52
CA TRP A 422 -8.77 14.50 -11.57
C TRP A 422 -7.77 13.41 -11.96
N LEU A 423 -6.85 13.07 -11.06
CA LEU A 423 -5.91 11.97 -11.24
C LEU A 423 -6.39 10.78 -10.43
N GLY A 424 -6.67 9.65 -11.06
CA GLY A 424 -7.19 8.48 -10.37
C GLY A 424 -7.37 7.25 -11.23
N ILE A 425 -7.83 6.17 -10.59
CA ILE A 425 -8.18 4.94 -11.27
C ILE A 425 -9.44 5.19 -12.11
N HIS A 426 -9.44 4.94 -13.41
CA HIS A 426 -10.60 5.22 -14.25
C HIS A 426 -11.05 4.01 -15.08
N PHE A 427 -11.96 3.21 -14.54
CA PHE A 427 -12.35 1.93 -15.14
C PHE A 427 -12.85 2.01 -16.59
N ASP A 428 -13.66 3.01 -16.96
CA ASP A 428 -14.19 3.10 -18.34
C ASP A 428 -13.08 3.36 -19.37
N ALA A 429 -12.25 4.38 -19.14
CA ALA A 429 -11.08 4.70 -19.96
C ALA A 429 -10.09 3.53 -20.03
N TRP A 430 -9.82 2.88 -18.89
CA TRP A 430 -8.98 1.69 -18.81
C TRP A 430 -9.53 0.53 -19.65
N ALA A 431 -10.84 0.27 -19.56
CA ALA A 431 -11.48 -0.79 -20.34
C ALA A 431 -11.47 -0.55 -21.86
N GLN A 432 -11.42 0.72 -22.30
CA GLN A 432 -11.69 1.10 -23.70
C GLN A 432 -10.45 1.52 -24.51
N HIS A 433 -9.37 1.99 -23.87
CA HIS A 433 -8.35 2.76 -24.58
C HIS A 433 -6.91 2.32 -24.37
N ARG A 434 -6.49 2.07 -23.13
CA ARG A 434 -5.10 1.73 -22.80
C ARG A 434 -5.04 0.79 -21.61
N ASP A 435 -4.03 -0.08 -21.61
CA ASP A 435 -3.71 -1.00 -20.52
C ASP A 435 -3.05 -0.27 -19.34
N THR A 436 -3.75 0.71 -18.77
CA THR A 436 -3.38 1.38 -17.52
C THR A 436 -4.63 1.70 -16.69
N PRO A 437 -4.61 1.44 -15.37
CA PRO A 437 -5.68 1.84 -14.50
C PRO A 437 -5.69 3.35 -14.24
N LEU A 438 -4.57 4.06 -14.40
CA LEU A 438 -4.39 5.43 -13.94
C LEU A 438 -4.59 6.46 -15.06
N TRP A 439 -5.44 7.46 -14.80
CA TRP A 439 -5.84 8.45 -15.78
C TRP A 439 -5.90 9.86 -15.18
N LEU A 440 -5.54 10.84 -16.00
CA LEU A 440 -5.76 12.26 -15.74
C LEU A 440 -6.98 12.73 -16.53
N VAL A 441 -8.01 13.17 -15.83
CA VAL A 441 -9.34 13.40 -16.40
C VAL A 441 -9.79 14.83 -16.18
N SER A 442 -10.35 15.46 -17.19
CA SER A 442 -10.93 16.80 -17.06
C SER A 442 -12.29 16.92 -17.76
N ASP A 443 -13.17 17.71 -17.15
CA ASP A 443 -14.52 17.99 -17.61
C ASP A 443 -14.57 19.40 -18.24
N HIS A 444 -15.68 19.75 -18.89
CA HIS A 444 -15.87 21.10 -19.44
C HIS A 444 -15.81 22.17 -18.32
N PRO A 445 -15.15 23.33 -18.53
CA PRO A 445 -14.50 23.80 -19.76
C PRO A 445 -13.02 23.38 -19.93
N GLU A 446 -12.42 22.85 -18.87
CA GLU A 446 -10.98 22.56 -18.77
C GLU A 446 -10.49 21.49 -19.76
N LYS A 447 -11.40 20.59 -20.14
CA LYS A 447 -11.27 19.60 -21.20
C LYS A 447 -10.51 20.11 -22.44
N GLN A 448 -10.87 21.28 -22.97
CA GLN A 448 -10.27 21.81 -24.22
C GLN A 448 -8.81 22.21 -24.05
N ARG A 449 -8.41 22.63 -22.85
CA ARG A 449 -7.02 22.97 -22.54
C ARG A 449 -6.20 21.70 -22.38
N LEU A 450 -6.76 20.70 -21.70
CA LEU A 450 -6.11 19.40 -21.51
C LEU A 450 -5.92 18.65 -22.85
N ALA A 451 -6.89 18.74 -23.76
CA ALA A 451 -6.81 18.11 -25.09
C ALA A 451 -5.69 18.68 -26.00
N LYS A 452 -5.14 19.85 -25.69
CA LYS A 452 -4.09 20.48 -26.51
C LYS A 452 -2.67 20.01 -26.18
N VAL A 453 -2.48 19.32 -25.05
CA VAL A 453 -1.12 19.01 -24.56
C VAL A 453 -0.68 17.58 -24.84
N THR A 454 -1.56 16.73 -25.37
CA THR A 454 -1.16 15.39 -25.79
C THR A 454 -2.07 14.85 -26.89
N ASP A 455 -1.46 14.12 -27.83
CA ASP A 455 -2.17 13.36 -28.86
C ASP A 455 -2.66 12.00 -28.32
N THR A 456 -2.25 11.62 -27.11
CA THR A 456 -2.67 10.36 -26.46
C THR A 456 -3.98 10.47 -25.68
N GLY A 457 -4.63 11.62 -25.73
CA GLY A 457 -5.88 11.87 -25.01
C GLY A 457 -7.07 11.17 -25.68
N HIS A 458 -7.99 10.69 -24.85
CA HIS A 458 -9.18 9.97 -25.28
C HIS A 458 -10.45 10.64 -24.75
N GLU A 459 -11.52 10.57 -25.53
CA GLU A 459 -12.83 11.07 -25.16
C GLU A 459 -13.67 9.94 -24.55
N VAL A 460 -13.94 10.03 -23.25
CA VAL A 460 -14.77 9.06 -22.52
C VAL A 460 -15.98 9.80 -21.97
N HIS A 461 -17.15 9.46 -22.49
CA HIS A 461 -18.38 10.21 -22.27
C HIS A 461 -18.21 11.70 -22.66
N TRP A 462 -18.38 12.63 -21.72
CA TRP A 462 -18.20 14.07 -21.95
C TRP A 462 -16.84 14.61 -21.50
N ARG A 463 -15.89 13.72 -21.18
CA ARG A 463 -14.61 14.06 -20.54
C ARG A 463 -13.42 13.70 -21.41
N HIS A 464 -12.35 14.47 -21.23
CA HIS A 464 -11.06 14.17 -21.84
C HIS A 464 -10.16 13.47 -20.82
N CYS A 465 -9.62 12.32 -21.21
CA CYS A 465 -8.87 11.40 -20.38
C CYS A 465 -7.48 11.19 -20.99
N ILE A 466 -6.43 11.50 -20.25
CA ILE A 466 -5.05 11.22 -20.62
C ILE A 466 -4.57 9.99 -19.83
N PRO A 467 -4.09 8.93 -20.50
CA PRO A 467 -3.52 7.78 -19.82
C PRO A 467 -2.23 8.18 -19.10
N ILE A 468 -2.03 7.67 -17.90
CA ILE A 468 -0.79 7.81 -17.14
C ILE A 468 -0.15 6.43 -17.03
N ASP A 469 1.14 6.33 -17.34
CA ASP A 469 1.82 5.05 -17.42
C ASP A 469 2.02 4.43 -16.02
N VAL A 470 1.66 3.14 -15.91
CA VAL A 470 1.85 2.34 -14.70
C VAL A 470 2.65 1.10 -15.14
N PRO A 471 4.00 1.15 -15.07
CA PRO A 471 4.82 0.06 -15.56
C PRO A 471 4.55 -1.24 -14.79
N ALA A 472 4.44 -2.34 -15.54
CA ALA A 472 4.23 -3.65 -14.97
C ALA A 472 5.50 -4.18 -14.29
N THR A 473 5.35 -4.95 -13.22
CA THR A 473 6.40 -5.74 -12.54
C THR A 473 7.56 -4.93 -12.00
N VAL A 474 7.41 -3.61 -11.90
CA VAL A 474 8.41 -2.74 -11.28
C VAL A 474 7.97 -2.28 -9.89
N GLU A 475 8.97 -1.98 -9.07
CA GLU A 475 8.79 -1.53 -7.69
C GLU A 475 8.05 -0.19 -7.61
N HIS A 476 7.46 0.05 -6.43
CA HIS A 476 6.65 1.24 -6.12
C HIS A 476 7.27 2.52 -6.67
N ASP A 477 8.54 2.73 -6.40
CA ASP A 477 9.20 3.98 -6.72
C ASP A 477 9.50 4.15 -8.21
N LYS A 478 9.70 3.06 -8.95
CA LYS A 478 9.81 3.11 -10.41
C LYS A 478 8.46 3.46 -11.04
N VAL A 479 7.36 2.92 -10.48
CA VAL A 479 6.01 3.34 -10.88
C VAL A 479 5.81 4.82 -10.55
N LEU A 480 6.16 5.24 -9.33
CA LEU A 480 6.03 6.62 -8.87
C LEU A 480 6.83 7.59 -9.74
N ASP A 481 8.08 7.26 -10.07
CA ASP A 481 8.93 8.07 -10.95
C ASP A 481 8.31 8.21 -12.35
N SER A 482 7.75 7.13 -12.91
CA SER A 482 7.05 7.16 -14.20
C SER A 482 5.83 8.09 -14.15
N VAL A 483 4.94 7.89 -13.18
CA VAL A 483 3.72 8.70 -12.99
C VAL A 483 4.08 10.18 -12.78
N VAL A 484 5.10 10.47 -11.99
CA VAL A 484 5.56 11.84 -11.70
C VAL A 484 6.20 12.48 -12.93
N ALA A 485 6.90 11.71 -13.77
CA ALA A 485 7.44 12.18 -15.04
C ALA A 485 6.32 12.54 -16.03
N ASP A 486 5.26 11.74 -16.12
CA ASP A 486 4.08 12.04 -16.94
C ASP A 486 3.40 13.34 -16.47
N LEU A 487 3.16 13.49 -15.17
CA LEU A 487 2.59 14.71 -14.60
C LEU A 487 3.46 15.94 -14.88
N LYS A 488 4.79 15.81 -14.76
CA LYS A 488 5.72 16.90 -15.10
C LYS A 488 5.58 17.29 -16.57
N SER A 489 5.64 16.32 -17.48
CA SER A 489 5.53 16.53 -18.93
C SER A 489 4.23 17.24 -19.30
N ILE A 490 3.10 16.81 -18.74
CA ILE A 490 1.79 17.43 -18.94
C ILE A 490 1.78 18.87 -18.39
N ALA A 491 2.31 19.09 -17.18
CA ALA A 491 2.38 20.42 -16.56
C ALA A 491 3.19 21.41 -17.42
N GLU A 492 4.38 20.99 -17.88
CA GLU A 492 5.27 21.82 -18.72
C GLU A 492 4.59 22.24 -20.03
N LYS A 493 3.92 21.30 -20.70
CA LYS A 493 3.16 21.61 -21.93
C LYS A 493 1.98 22.54 -21.68
N LEU A 494 1.25 22.36 -20.58
CA LEU A 494 0.13 23.24 -20.22
C LEU A 494 0.61 24.66 -19.92
N MET A 495 1.71 24.80 -19.19
CA MET A 495 2.32 26.11 -18.92
C MET A 495 2.82 26.78 -20.20
N ALA A 496 3.45 26.03 -21.12
CA ALA A 496 3.90 26.56 -22.40
C ALA A 496 2.74 27.04 -23.29
N SER A 497 1.57 26.40 -23.21
CA SER A 497 0.36 26.77 -23.97
C SER A 497 -0.32 28.07 -23.50
N HIS A 498 0.21 28.75 -22.48
CA HIS A 498 -0.29 30.04 -21.96
C HIS A 498 0.57 31.24 -22.31
N THR A 499 1.76 30.99 -22.85
CA THR A 499 2.61 31.96 -23.56
C THR A 499 2.25 31.95 -25.03
#